data_AF-A0A847WLJ5-F1
#
_entry.id   AF-A0A847WLJ5-F1
#
_cell.length_a   1.000
_cell.length_b   1.000
_cell.length_c   1.000
_cell.angle_alpha   90.00
_cell.angle_beta   90.00
_cell.angle_gamma   90.00
#
_symmetry.space_group_name_H-M   'P 1'
#
loop_
_entity.id
_entity.type
_entity.pdbx_description
1 polymer ?
#
loop_
_entity_poly.entity_id
_entity_poly.type
_entity_poly.pdbx_seq_one_letter_code
_entity_poly.pdbx_strand_id
1 'polypeptide(L)' 'MEFIIKKNNQLPTMLPMSGRSAKGDKYEVNSKYLMKNGKPILPVMGEFHFS' A
#
# COMPACT_ATOMS: atom_id res chain seq x y z
N MET A 1 20.24 -6.31 -17.78
CA MET A 1 19.77 -6.28 -16.39
C MET A 1 18.67 -7.33 -16.29
N GLU A 2 18.92 -8.44 -15.59
CA GLU A 2 17.90 -9.46 -15.38
C GLU A 2 17.26 -9.26 -14.00
N PHE A 3 15.93 -9.09 -13.98
CA PHE A 3 15.17 -9.10 -12.74
C PHE A 3 14.75 -10.53 -12.44
N ILE A 4 15.42 -11.16 -11.47
CA ILE A 4 15.01 -12.47 -10.97
C ILE A 4 13.91 -12.27 -9.93
N ILE A 5 12.65 -12.37 -10.35
CA ILE A 5 11.51 -12.34 -9.44
C ILE A 5 11.30 -13.75 -8.88
N LYS A 6 11.80 -14.02 -7.67
CA LYS A 6 11.50 -15.27 -6.96
C LYS A 6 10.08 -15.23 -6.41
N LYS A 7 9.36 -16.35 -6.54
CA LYS A 7 8.00 -16.49 -6.02
C LYS A 7 8.02 -16.37 -4.49
N ASN A 8 7.44 -15.29 -3.95
CA ASN A 8 7.32 -15.11 -2.51
C ASN A 8 5.92 -15.57 -2.05
N ASN A 9 5.86 -16.80 -1.53
CA ASN A 9 4.63 -17.44 -1.03
C ASN A 9 4.21 -16.96 0.38
N GLN A 10 4.93 -16.04 1.01
CA GLN A 10 4.53 -15.52 2.32
C GLN A 10 3.21 -14.74 2.20
N LEU A 11 2.27 -15.02 3.11
CA LEU A 11 1.05 -14.24 3.24
C LEU A 11 1.40 -12.80 3.67
N PRO A 12 0.71 -11.76 3.16
CA PRO A 12 0.97 -10.41 3.59
C PRO A 12 0.70 -10.24 5.08
N THR A 13 1.61 -9.58 5.80
CA THR A 13 1.46 -9.24 7.23
C THR A 13 1.09 -7.77 7.34
N MET A 14 0.11 -7.45 8.18
CA MET A 14 -0.30 -6.06 8.42
C MET A 14 0.81 -5.30 9.15
N LEU A 15 1.04 -4.05 8.75
CA LEU A 15 1.98 -3.15 9.38
C LEU A 15 1.21 -2.17 10.30
N PRO A 16 1.85 -1.63 11.36
CA PRO A 16 1.23 -0.65 12.26
C PRO A 16 1.17 0.75 11.63
N MET A 17 0.66 0.84 10.40
CA MET A 17 0.50 2.06 9.62
C MET A 17 -0.92 2.11 9.07
N SER A 18 -1.75 3.01 9.59
CA SER A 18 -3.13 3.17 9.15
C SER A 18 -3.63 4.60 9.40
N GLY A 19 -4.68 4.98 8.67
CA GLY A 19 -5.35 6.26 8.84
C GLY A 19 -6.76 6.23 8.27
N ARG A 20 -7.57 7.24 8.62
CA ARG A 20 -8.90 7.45 8.04
C ARG A 20 -8.94 8.79 7.35
N SER A 21 -9.49 8.81 6.14
CA SER A 21 -9.76 10.08 5.45
C SER A 21 -11.00 10.77 6.05
N ALA A 22 -11.16 12.06 5.75
CA ALA A 22 -12.35 12.83 6.12
C ALA A 22 -13.66 12.23 5.57
N LYS A 23 -13.60 11.46 4.48
CA LYS A 23 -14.76 10.76 3.90
C LYS A 23 -15.03 9.39 4.54
N GLY A 24 -14.26 8.99 5.55
CA GLY A 24 -14.40 7.72 6.26
C GLY A 24 -13.61 6.53 5.67
N ASP A 25 -13.01 6.69 4.49
CA ASP A 25 -12.16 5.64 3.89
C ASP A 25 -11.03 5.26 4.84
N LYS A 26 -10.88 3.96 5.10
CA LYS A 26 -9.79 3.38 5.89
C LYS A 26 -8.62 3.04 4.97
N TYR A 27 -7.45 3.59 5.27
CA TYR A 27 -6.19 3.26 4.61
C TYR A 27 -5.31 2.49 5.57
N GLU A 28 -4.73 1.40 5.08
CA GLU A 28 -3.84 0.52 5.84
C GLU A 28 -2.70 0.06 4.94
N VAL A 29 -1.64 -0.51 5.51
CA VAL A 29 -0.52 -1.07 4.76
C VAL A 29 -0.23 -2.48 5.24
N ASN A 30 0.05 -3.38 4.31
CA ASN A 30 0.66 -4.67 4.62
C ASN A 30 2.03 -4.78 3.95
N SER A 31 2.75 -5.87 4.19
CA SER A 31 4.09 -6.08 3.64
C SER A 31 4.20 -6.12 2.11
N LYS A 32 3.08 -6.03 1.36
CA LYS A 32 3.05 -6.06 -0.12
C LYS A 32 2.29 -4.90 -0.76
N TYR A 33 1.28 -4.33 -0.10
CA TYR A 33 0.31 -3.42 -0.71
C TYR A 33 -0.09 -2.29 0.24
N LEU A 34 -0.42 -1.15 -0.37
CA LEU A 34 -1.33 -0.19 0.22
C LEU A 34 -2.76 -0.73 0.11
N MET A 35 -3.55 -0.54 1.15
CA MET A 35 -4.92 -1.04 1.27
C MET A 35 -5.89 0.13 1.42
N LYS A 36 -7.02 0.08 0.71
CA LYS A 36 -8.15 1.00 0.89
C LYS A 36 -9.41 0.19 1.15
N ASN A 37 -10.06 0.41 2.28
CA ASN A 37 -11.28 -0.31 2.70
C ASN A 37 -11.14 -1.83 2.58
N GLY A 38 -10.00 -2.37 3.02
CA GLY A 38 -9.70 -3.81 2.98
C GLY A 38 -9.28 -4.37 1.61
N LYS A 39 -9.14 -3.53 0.57
CA LYS A 39 -8.73 -3.96 -0.77
C LYS A 39 -7.33 -3.44 -1.13
N PRO A 40 -6.46 -4.26 -1.73
CA PRO A 40 -5.16 -3.80 -2.19
C PRO A 40 -5.31 -2.81 -3.35
N ILE A 41 -4.47 -1.78 -3.36
CA ILE A 41 -4.41 -0.79 -4.43
C ILE A 41 -2.97 -0.59 -4.88
N LEU A 42 -2.79 -0.29 -6.17
CA LEU A 42 -1.54 0.21 -6.73
C LEU A 42 -1.69 1.73 -6.88
N PRO A 43 -1.15 2.53 -5.96
CA PRO A 43 -1.32 3.97 -6.03
C PRO A 43 -0.50 4.53 -7.20
N VAL A 44 -1.17 5.20 -8.14
CA VAL A 44 -0.52 6.01 -9.18
C VAL A 44 -0.49 7.45 -8.64
N MET A 45 0.68 7.88 -8.18
CA MET A 45 0.87 9.17 -7.51
C MET A 45 2.01 9.96 -8.16
N GLY A 46 2.00 11.27 -7.95
CA GLY A 46 3.11 12.16 -8.28
C GLY A 46 3.59 12.90 -7.05
N GLU A 47 4.82 13.38 -7.09
CA GLU A 47 5.36 14.25 -6.06
C GLU A 47 4.90 15.69 -6.32
N PHE A 48 4.40 16.36 -5.28
CA PHE A 48 3.98 17.76 -5.36
C PHE A 48 4.53 18.53 -4.17
N HIS A 49 5.14 19.69 -4.42
CA HIS A 49 5.67 20.58 -3.40
C HIS A 49 4.80 21.84 -3.32
N PHE A 50 4.31 22.17 -2.12
CA PHE A 50 3.58 23.41 -1.86
C PHE A 50 4.53 24.39 -1.15
N SER A 51 4.57 25.64 -1.63
CA SER A 51 5.33 26.75 -1.04
C SER A 51 4.52 27.49 0.02
#